data_AF-A0A9P8B924-F1
#
_entry.id   AF-A0A9P8B924-F1
#
_cell.length_a   1.000
_cell.length_b   1.000
_cell.length_c   1.000
_cell.angle_alpha   90.00
_cell.angle_beta   90.00
_cell.angle_gamma   90.00
#
_symmetry.space_group_name_H-M   'P 1'
#
loop_
_entity.id
_entity.type
_entity.pdbx_description
1 polymer ?
#
loop_
_entity_poly.entity_id
_entity_poly.type
_entity_poly.pdbx_seq_one_letter_code
_entity_poly.pdbx_strand_id
1 'polypeptide(L)'
;MEKAKQALQLLSTVLNAAPIPDPFKSAVTAIPDIALQIIEIVGAVKGNVDDAKSLAVYIATATDKTMRPFVTKPDELKRSPDTQMRLQEFQGVLDKIKEEIKTLMLQRLGSRILSYDSDASKLAGMKQSVDEAMNQLQLETVVAVGHDVNIIHQDQSHMFEEQSRMFEEQRHMNQEQHIAFQTIEELNRLAAQQQLLAVRQPDMSREERLDEGLYLL
;
A
#
# COMPACT_ATOMS: atom_id res chain seq x y z
N MET A 1 -5.07 9.07 14.44
CA MET A 1 -4.37 8.22 15.44
C MET A 1 -5.12 8.15 16.77
N GLU A 2 -5.57 9.25 17.38
CA GLU A 2 -6.31 9.19 18.66
C GLU A 2 -7.51 8.24 18.67
N LYS A 3 -8.37 8.30 17.65
CA LYS A 3 -9.50 7.36 17.53
C LYS A 3 -9.06 5.89 17.48
N ALA A 4 -7.97 5.60 16.77
CA ALA A 4 -7.43 4.24 16.66
C ALA A 4 -6.85 3.76 18.01
N LYS A 5 -6.17 4.66 18.74
CA LYS A 5 -5.69 4.38 20.10
C LYS A 5 -6.84 4.03 21.05
N GLN A 6 -7.88 4.87 21.07
CA GLN A 6 -9.07 4.63 21.91
C GLN A 6 -9.77 3.32 21.54
N ALA A 7 -9.93 3.03 20.25
CA ALA A 7 -10.53 1.79 19.79
C ALA A 7 -9.75 0.56 20.27
N LEU A 8 -8.41 0.57 20.15
CA LEU A 8 -7.58 -0.54 20.63
C LEU A 8 -7.58 -0.68 22.16
N GLN A 9 -7.64 0.43 22.91
CA GLN A 9 -7.78 0.38 24.38
C GLN A 9 -9.11 -0.26 24.81
N LEU A 10 -10.21 0.09 24.13
CA LEU A 10 -11.50 -0.54 24.34
C LEU A 10 -11.46 -2.02 23.97
N LEU A 11 -10.86 -2.36 22.82
CA LEU A 11 -10.70 -3.75 22.37
C LEU A 11 -9.91 -4.59 23.38
N SER A 12 -8.77 -4.09 23.88
CA SER A 12 -7.97 -4.75 24.91
C SER A 12 -8.80 -5.00 26.17
N THR A 13 -9.59 -4.01 26.61
CA THR A 13 -10.48 -4.15 27.77
C THR A 13 -11.53 -5.25 27.56
N VAL A 14 -12.18 -5.26 26.40
CA VAL A 14 -13.23 -6.24 26.08
C VAL A 14 -12.66 -7.65 25.96
N LEU A 15 -11.51 -7.82 25.30
CA LEU A 15 -10.87 -9.12 25.15
C LEU A 15 -10.38 -9.69 26.49
N ASN A 16 -9.89 -8.86 27.39
CA ASN A 16 -9.52 -9.30 28.75
C ASN A 16 -10.73 -9.79 29.57
N ALA A 17 -11.93 -9.25 29.30
CA ALA A 17 -13.16 -9.64 29.97
C ALA A 17 -13.90 -10.81 29.27
N ALA A 18 -13.60 -11.08 28.01
CA ALA A 18 -14.27 -12.11 27.22
C ALA A 18 -13.90 -13.54 27.69
N PRO A 19 -14.83 -14.51 27.62
CA PRO A 19 -14.58 -15.91 27.99
C PRO A 19 -13.79 -16.65 26.89
N ILE A 20 -12.61 -16.14 26.54
CA ILE A 20 -11.77 -16.70 25.48
C ILE A 20 -11.13 -18.02 25.95
N PRO A 21 -11.14 -19.09 25.12
CA PRO A 21 -10.47 -20.34 25.45
C PRO A 21 -8.97 -20.17 25.74
N ASP A 22 -8.47 -20.91 26.75
CA ASP A 22 -7.09 -20.86 27.24
C ASP A 22 -5.97 -20.94 26.18
N PRO A 23 -6.06 -21.73 25.08
CA PRO A 23 -4.98 -21.73 24.08
C PRO A 23 -4.87 -20.40 23.31
N PHE A 24 -5.93 -19.59 23.25
CA PHE A 24 -5.96 -18.33 22.50
C PHE A 24 -5.77 -17.11 23.40
N LYS A 25 -6.19 -17.20 24.66
CA LYS A 25 -6.30 -16.07 25.58
C LYS A 25 -5.04 -15.21 25.63
N SER A 26 -3.88 -15.82 25.80
CA SER A 26 -2.60 -15.09 25.90
C SER A 26 -2.28 -14.26 24.64
N ALA A 27 -2.47 -14.82 23.46
CA ALA A 27 -2.15 -14.13 22.20
C ALA A 27 -3.17 -13.03 21.90
N VAL A 28 -4.46 -13.35 22.08
CA VAL A 28 -5.56 -12.43 21.81
C VAL A 28 -5.52 -11.20 22.72
N THR A 29 -5.13 -11.35 23.99
CA THR A 29 -4.96 -10.20 24.89
C THR A 29 -3.69 -9.38 24.59
N ALA A 30 -2.63 -10.01 24.07
CA ALA A 30 -1.36 -9.33 23.79
C ALA A 30 -1.37 -8.52 22.48
N ILE A 31 -2.07 -9.00 21.45
CA ILE A 31 -2.09 -8.38 20.10
C ILE A 31 -2.53 -6.90 20.13
N PRO A 32 -3.65 -6.52 20.78
CA PRO A 32 -4.06 -5.11 20.90
C PRO A 32 -3.01 -4.24 21.61
N ASP A 33 -2.36 -4.78 22.63
CA ASP A 33 -1.34 -4.05 23.39
C ASP A 33 -0.09 -3.77 22.55
N ILE A 34 0.32 -4.72 21.69
CA ILE A 34 1.41 -4.52 20.74
C ILE A 34 1.04 -3.45 19.70
N ALA A 35 -0.19 -3.50 19.16
CA ALA A 35 -0.67 -2.50 18.20
C ALA A 35 -0.75 -1.08 18.84
N LEU A 36 -1.14 -0.99 20.11
CA LEU A 36 -1.11 0.26 20.88
C LEU A 36 0.31 0.81 21.01
N GLN A 37 1.28 -0.03 21.36
CA GLN A 37 2.68 0.37 21.46
C GLN A 37 3.21 0.91 20.12
N ILE A 38 2.83 0.31 18.98
CA ILE A 38 3.19 0.81 17.65
C ILE A 38 2.65 2.23 17.42
N ILE A 39 1.38 2.47 17.74
CA ILE A 39 0.78 3.82 17.63
C ILE A 39 1.54 4.82 18.50
N GLU A 40 1.89 4.43 19.74
CA GLU A 40 2.59 5.31 20.67
C GLU A 40 4.01 5.66 20.20
N ILE A 41 4.76 4.68 19.68
CA ILE A 41 6.09 4.89 19.11
C ILE A 41 6.02 5.88 17.96
N VAL A 42 5.09 5.69 17.02
CA VAL A 42 4.95 6.59 15.86
C VAL A 42 4.44 7.97 16.28
N GLY A 43 3.51 8.03 17.25
CA GLY A 43 2.95 9.28 17.76
C GLY A 43 3.93 10.14 18.56
N ALA A 44 4.96 9.53 19.15
CA ALA A 44 5.99 10.25 19.89
C ALA A 44 6.94 11.06 18.98
N VAL A 45 7.01 10.74 17.69
CA VAL A 45 7.92 11.40 16.75
C VAL A 45 7.31 12.69 16.21
N LYS A 46 8.04 13.80 16.34
CA LYS A 46 7.70 15.07 15.71
C LYS A 46 8.30 15.14 14.30
N GLY A 47 7.49 15.45 13.29
CA GLY A 47 7.94 15.61 11.91
C GLY A 47 6.99 15.00 10.88
N ASN A 48 7.41 15.00 9.60
CA ASN A 48 6.68 14.32 8.53
C ASN A 48 6.97 12.80 8.58
N VAL A 49 6.04 12.07 9.18
CA VAL A 49 6.06 10.59 9.33
C VAL A 49 4.72 10.01 8.88
N ASP A 50 4.10 10.62 7.87
CA ASP A 50 2.72 10.31 7.49
C ASP A 50 2.55 8.86 7.00
N ASP A 51 3.56 8.29 6.33
CA ASP A 51 3.57 6.87 5.96
C ASP A 51 3.59 5.94 7.17
N ALA A 52 4.38 6.27 8.20
CA ALA A 52 4.43 5.49 9.44
C ALA A 52 3.12 5.62 10.24
N LYS A 53 2.49 6.81 10.24
CA LYS A 53 1.16 7.01 10.83
C LYS A 53 0.10 6.20 10.09
N SER A 54 0.17 6.18 8.76
CA SER A 54 -0.73 5.40 7.90
C SER A 54 -0.60 3.91 8.21
N LEU A 55 0.64 3.40 8.30
CA LEU A 55 0.91 2.02 8.71
C LEU A 55 0.37 1.72 10.11
N ALA A 56 0.57 2.59 11.10
CA ALA A 56 0.07 2.38 12.46
C ALA A 56 -1.46 2.34 12.53
N VAL A 57 -2.16 3.20 11.76
CA VAL A 57 -3.62 3.18 11.66
C VAL A 57 -4.11 1.92 10.94
N TYR A 58 -3.41 1.51 9.88
CA TYR A 58 -3.70 0.28 9.17
C TYR A 58 -3.55 -0.94 10.08
N ILE A 59 -2.47 -1.03 10.86
CA ILE A 59 -2.25 -2.10 11.86
C ILE A 59 -3.38 -2.13 12.88
N ALA A 60 -3.79 -0.97 13.41
CA ALA A 60 -4.91 -0.91 14.36
C ALA A 60 -6.22 -1.45 13.75
N THR A 61 -6.46 -1.14 12.48
CA THR A 61 -7.64 -1.63 11.73
C THR A 61 -7.55 -3.15 11.51
N ALA A 62 -6.38 -3.64 11.12
CA ALA A 62 -6.11 -5.07 10.95
C ALA A 62 -6.33 -5.83 12.26
N THR A 63 -5.79 -5.31 13.37
CA THR A 63 -6.01 -5.86 14.72
C THR A 63 -7.49 -5.92 15.08
N ASP A 64 -8.26 -4.83 14.89
CA ASP A 64 -9.71 -4.84 15.17
C ASP A 64 -10.44 -5.92 14.37
N LYS A 65 -10.21 -5.95 13.05
CA LYS A 65 -10.85 -6.93 12.16
C LYS A 65 -10.55 -8.37 12.57
N THR A 66 -9.30 -8.63 12.93
CA THR A 66 -8.81 -9.99 13.19
C THR A 66 -9.21 -10.49 14.59
N MET A 67 -9.31 -9.59 15.57
CA MET A 67 -9.70 -9.94 16.93
C MET A 67 -11.22 -9.96 17.15
N ARG A 68 -12.00 -9.34 16.26
CA ARG A 68 -13.47 -9.27 16.38
C ARG A 68 -14.16 -10.60 16.67
N PRO A 69 -13.81 -11.74 16.02
CA PRO A 69 -14.46 -13.02 16.29
C PRO A 69 -14.30 -13.50 17.74
N PHE A 70 -13.18 -13.16 18.39
CA PHE A 70 -12.90 -13.49 19.80
C PHE A 70 -13.73 -12.66 20.78
N VAL A 71 -14.28 -11.53 20.33
CA VAL A 71 -15.24 -10.71 21.08
C VAL A 71 -16.67 -11.15 20.84
N THR A 72 -17.04 -11.32 19.57
CA THR A 72 -18.45 -11.48 19.18
C THR A 72 -18.94 -12.91 19.30
N LYS A 73 -18.05 -13.90 19.15
CA LYS A 73 -18.38 -15.33 19.09
C LYS A 73 -17.38 -16.18 19.90
N PRO A 74 -17.07 -15.82 21.16
CA PRO A 74 -16.07 -16.55 21.95
C PRO A 74 -16.45 -18.03 22.16
N ASP A 75 -17.74 -18.33 22.28
CA ASP A 75 -18.26 -19.68 22.53
C ASP A 75 -18.27 -20.57 21.27
N GLU A 76 -18.27 -19.97 20.08
CA GLU A 76 -18.26 -20.68 18.79
C GLU A 76 -16.83 -21.02 18.33
N LEU A 77 -15.80 -20.44 18.98
CA LEU A 77 -14.40 -20.70 18.68
C LEU A 77 -14.01 -22.11 19.11
N LYS A 78 -14.04 -23.05 18.16
CA LYS A 78 -13.47 -24.37 18.36
C LYS A 78 -11.97 -24.25 18.64
N ARG A 79 -11.46 -25.09 19.52
CA ARG A 79 -10.00 -25.26 19.71
C ARG A 79 -9.41 -25.81 18.42
N SER A 80 -8.83 -24.91 17.63
CA SER A 80 -8.10 -25.21 16.40
C SER A 80 -6.62 -24.94 16.64
N PRO A 81 -5.75 -25.95 16.59
CA PRO A 81 -4.29 -25.76 16.63
C PRO A 81 -3.81 -24.82 15.53
N ASP A 82 -4.44 -24.85 14.36
CA ASP A 82 -4.09 -23.97 13.24
C ASP A 82 -4.42 -22.52 13.55
N THR A 83 -5.61 -22.23 14.10
CA THR A 83 -5.96 -20.88 14.55
C THR A 83 -5.01 -20.39 15.65
N GLN A 84 -4.60 -21.27 16.57
CA GLN A 84 -3.64 -20.93 17.62
C GLN A 84 -2.27 -20.56 17.02
N MET A 85 -1.79 -21.36 16.06
CA MET A 85 -0.54 -21.13 15.36
C MET A 85 -0.59 -19.80 14.59
N ARG A 86 -1.67 -19.55 13.82
CA ARG A 86 -1.83 -18.29 13.07
C ARG A 86 -1.95 -17.07 13.98
N LEU A 87 -2.55 -17.20 15.17
CA LEU A 87 -2.57 -16.16 16.19
C LEU A 87 -1.15 -15.80 16.65
N GLN A 88 -0.33 -16.82 16.92
CA GLN A 88 1.06 -16.63 17.35
C GLN A 88 1.92 -16.03 16.24
N GLU A 89 1.72 -16.46 14.98
CA GLU A 89 2.38 -15.88 13.82
C GLU A 89 2.01 -14.40 13.64
N PHE A 90 0.72 -14.06 13.71
CA PHE A 90 0.27 -12.68 13.61
C PHE A 90 0.83 -11.82 14.75
N GLN A 91 0.81 -12.33 15.99
CA GLN A 91 1.45 -11.67 17.13
C GLN A 91 2.95 -11.43 16.87
N GLY A 92 3.67 -12.44 16.39
CA GLY A 92 5.10 -12.36 16.10
C GLY A 92 5.43 -11.34 15.00
N VAL A 93 4.60 -11.24 13.96
CA VAL A 93 4.72 -10.21 12.91
C VAL A 93 4.56 -8.81 13.50
N LEU A 94 3.55 -8.59 14.36
CA LEU A 94 3.35 -7.30 15.00
C LEU A 94 4.51 -6.92 15.94
N ASP A 95 5.02 -7.88 16.72
CA ASP A 95 6.17 -7.64 17.59
C ASP A 95 7.43 -7.29 16.79
N LYS A 96 7.68 -7.98 15.66
CA LYS A 96 8.78 -7.65 14.75
C LYS A 96 8.64 -6.24 14.19
N ILE A 97 7.45 -5.89 13.70
CA ILE A 97 7.17 -4.55 13.15
C ILE A 97 7.34 -3.47 14.23
N LYS A 98 6.91 -3.73 15.46
CA LYS A 98 7.13 -2.81 16.58
C LYS A 98 8.61 -2.48 16.78
N GLU A 99 9.48 -3.48 16.80
CA GLU A 99 10.93 -3.26 16.96
C GLU A 99 11.56 -2.59 15.73
N GLU A 100 11.12 -2.93 14.52
CA GLU A 100 11.60 -2.28 13.29
C GLU A 100 11.17 -0.81 13.21
N ILE A 101 9.91 -0.49 13.53
CA ILE A 101 9.39 0.89 13.59
C ILE A 101 10.14 1.68 14.66
N LYS A 102 10.35 1.10 15.85
CA LYS A 102 11.12 1.73 16.92
C LYS A 102 12.52 2.09 16.46
N THR A 103 13.20 1.16 15.77
CA THR A 103 14.53 1.40 15.20
C THR A 103 14.50 2.51 14.15
N LEU A 104 13.54 2.47 13.22
CA LEU A 104 13.37 3.46 12.17
C LEU A 104 13.11 4.87 12.75
N MET A 105 12.26 4.97 13.77
CA MET A 105 11.92 6.22 14.44
C MET A 105 13.12 6.80 15.21
N LEU A 106 13.91 5.95 15.91
CA LEU A 106 15.15 6.36 16.57
C LEU A 106 16.19 6.86 15.56
N GLN A 107 16.33 6.18 14.43
CA GLN A 107 17.24 6.57 13.36
C GLN A 107 16.86 7.94 12.78
N ARG A 108 15.56 8.23 12.56
CA ARG A 108 15.10 9.54 12.11
C ARG A 108 15.35 10.67 13.13
N LEU A 109 15.31 10.37 14.43
CA LEU A 109 15.68 11.35 15.46
C LEU A 109 17.20 11.61 15.49
N GLY A 110 18.01 10.57 15.24
CA GLY A 110 19.47 10.65 15.28
C GLY A 110 20.15 11.15 14.00
N SER A 111 19.49 11.05 12.84
CA SER A 111 20.08 11.37 11.54
C SER A 111 19.16 12.27 10.72
N ARG A 112 19.64 13.48 10.38
CA ARG A 112 18.97 14.46 9.48
C ARG A 112 18.90 14.01 8.01
N ILE A 113 19.39 12.82 7.69
CA ILE A 113 19.62 12.35 6.32
C ILE A 113 19.32 10.86 6.28
N LEU A 114 18.07 10.47 6.05
CA LEU A 114 17.75 9.13 5.58
C LEU A 114 16.85 9.24 4.36
N SER A 115 17.22 8.49 3.33
CA SER A 115 16.62 8.49 2.01
C SER A 115 15.16 8.09 2.10
N TYR A 116 14.29 9.02 1.74
CA TYR A 116 12.82 8.86 1.73
C TYR A 116 12.39 7.52 1.09
N ASP A 117 13.04 7.13 0.00
CA ASP A 117 12.73 5.90 -0.75
C ASP A 117 13.03 4.60 0.03
N SER A 118 14.06 4.59 0.88
CA SER A 118 14.42 3.40 1.68
C SER A 118 13.42 3.16 2.80
N ASP A 119 12.96 4.24 3.45
CA ASP A 119 11.98 4.17 4.52
C ASP A 119 10.60 3.75 3.98
N ALA A 120 10.19 4.32 2.84
CA ALA A 120 8.92 3.98 2.20
C ALA A 120 8.87 2.49 1.81
N SER A 121 9.96 1.95 1.24
CA SER A 121 10.07 0.54 0.90
C SER A 121 9.98 -0.38 2.12
N LYS A 122 10.65 -0.02 3.23
CA LYS A 122 10.56 -0.78 4.50
C LYS A 122 9.14 -0.77 5.06
N LEU A 123 8.49 0.40 5.11
CA LEU A 123 7.11 0.53 5.61
C LEU A 123 6.12 -0.25 4.75
N ALA A 124 6.31 -0.28 3.42
CA ALA A 124 5.51 -1.11 2.52
C ALA A 124 5.70 -2.61 2.79
N GLY A 125 6.93 -3.06 2.99
CA GLY A 125 7.22 -4.47 3.36
C GLY A 125 6.61 -4.88 4.70
N MET A 126 6.60 -3.98 5.69
CA MET A 126 5.89 -4.20 6.96
C MET A 126 4.39 -4.34 6.73
N LYS A 127 3.78 -3.45 5.93
CA LYS A 127 2.35 -3.53 5.59
C LYS A 127 2.00 -4.86 4.95
N GLN A 128 2.78 -5.30 3.96
CA GLN A 128 2.58 -6.59 3.30
C GLN A 128 2.65 -7.76 4.28
N SER A 129 3.61 -7.75 5.21
CA SER A 129 3.74 -8.80 6.22
C SER A 129 2.49 -8.89 7.13
N VAL A 130 1.90 -7.74 7.47
CA VAL A 130 0.64 -7.68 8.24
C VAL A 130 -0.52 -8.21 7.41
N ASP A 131 -0.65 -7.79 6.15
CA ASP A 131 -1.70 -8.27 5.25
C ASP A 131 -1.67 -9.81 5.13
N GLU A 132 -0.49 -10.39 4.90
CA GLU A 132 -0.32 -11.84 4.75
C GLU A 132 -0.72 -12.58 6.03
N ALA A 133 -0.22 -12.16 7.19
CA ALA A 133 -0.51 -12.81 8.46
C ALA A 133 -1.98 -12.62 8.88
N MET A 134 -2.56 -11.44 8.63
CA MET A 134 -3.98 -11.15 8.86
C MET A 134 -4.87 -12.07 8.02
N ASN A 135 -4.59 -12.19 6.71
CA ASN A 135 -5.40 -13.00 5.81
C ASN A 135 -5.38 -14.48 6.20
N GLN A 136 -4.22 -15.01 6.58
CA GLN A 136 -4.10 -16.39 7.05
C GLN A 136 -4.89 -16.62 8.33
N LEU A 137 -4.77 -15.71 9.31
CA LEU A 137 -5.51 -15.83 10.56
C LEU A 137 -7.03 -15.68 10.37
N GLN A 138 -7.48 -14.76 9.51
CA GLN A 138 -8.90 -14.59 9.21
C GLN A 138 -9.50 -15.84 8.57
N LEU A 139 -8.79 -16.45 7.62
CA LEU A 139 -9.22 -17.70 6.99
C LEU A 139 -9.43 -18.80 8.03
N GLU A 140 -8.43 -19.04 8.89
CA GLU A 140 -8.52 -20.08 9.93
C GLU A 140 -9.58 -19.76 10.98
N THR A 141 -9.79 -18.48 11.30
CA THR A 141 -10.80 -18.07 12.29
C THR A 141 -12.20 -18.28 11.74
N VAL A 142 -12.45 -18.04 10.45
CA VAL A 142 -13.75 -18.32 9.82
C VAL A 142 -14.03 -19.82 9.77
N VAL A 143 -13.03 -20.64 9.45
CA VAL A 143 -13.13 -22.11 9.53
C VAL A 143 -13.44 -22.56 10.97
N ALA A 144 -12.77 -21.99 11.96
CA ALA A 144 -12.95 -22.35 13.38
C ALA A 144 -14.33 -21.96 13.95
N VAL A 145 -14.87 -20.82 13.51
CA VAL A 145 -16.21 -20.32 13.90
C VAL A 145 -17.33 -20.99 13.08
N GLY A 146 -16.99 -21.72 12.01
CA GLY A 146 -17.97 -22.37 11.14
C GLY A 146 -18.86 -21.37 10.38
N HIS A 147 -18.34 -20.17 10.10
CA HIS A 147 -19.07 -19.13 9.38
C HIS A 147 -19.03 -19.38 7.87
N ASP A 148 -20.15 -19.13 7.18
CA ASP A 148 -20.23 -19.19 5.72
C ASP A 148 -19.14 -18.31 5.10
N VAL A 149 -18.31 -18.92 4.26
CA VAL A 149 -17.14 -18.32 3.55
C VAL A 149 -17.53 -17.10 2.69
N ASN A 150 -18.83 -16.84 2.50
CA ASN A 150 -19.37 -15.76 1.68
C ASN A 150 -19.02 -14.33 2.16
N ILE A 151 -18.64 -14.12 3.43
CA ILE A 151 -18.31 -12.76 3.93
C ILE A 151 -16.84 -12.39 3.65
N ILE A 152 -15.92 -13.36 3.58
CA ILE A 152 -14.51 -13.07 3.24
C ILE A 152 -14.36 -12.67 1.77
N HIS A 153 -15.17 -13.27 0.88
CA HIS A 153 -15.07 -13.01 -0.55
C HIS A 153 -15.56 -11.62 -0.97
N GLN A 154 -16.45 -10.95 -0.25
CA GLN A 154 -16.90 -9.61 -0.64
C GLN A 154 -15.80 -8.54 -0.45
N ASP A 155 -15.08 -8.56 0.67
CA ASP A 155 -13.99 -7.60 0.90
C ASP A 155 -12.73 -7.93 0.07
N GLN A 156 -12.45 -9.22 -0.19
CA GLN A 156 -11.33 -9.62 -1.06
C GLN A 156 -11.60 -9.39 -2.55
N SER A 157 -12.84 -9.57 -3.02
CA SER A 157 -13.22 -9.24 -4.40
C SER A 157 -13.09 -7.74 -4.67
N HIS A 158 -13.46 -6.88 -3.72
CA HIS A 158 -13.28 -5.44 -3.90
C HIS A 158 -11.80 -5.02 -3.96
N MET A 159 -10.93 -5.58 -3.12
CA MET A 159 -9.49 -5.29 -3.21
C MET A 159 -8.85 -5.87 -4.48
N PHE A 160 -9.29 -7.04 -4.94
CA PHE A 160 -8.80 -7.64 -6.18
C PHE A 160 -9.29 -6.88 -7.43
N GLU A 161 -10.53 -6.42 -7.44
CA GLU A 161 -11.07 -5.55 -8.49
C GLU A 161 -10.35 -4.19 -8.52
N GLU A 162 -10.06 -3.60 -7.35
CA GLU A 162 -9.34 -2.32 -7.26
C GLU A 162 -7.87 -2.47 -7.67
N GLN A 163 -7.18 -3.54 -7.28
CA GLN A 163 -5.85 -3.87 -7.80
C GLN A 163 -5.85 -4.12 -9.30
N SER A 164 -6.83 -4.89 -9.81
CA SER A 164 -6.94 -5.19 -11.24
C SER A 164 -7.20 -3.93 -12.05
N ARG A 165 -8.06 -3.03 -11.56
CA ARG A 165 -8.34 -1.74 -12.18
C ARG A 165 -7.10 -0.84 -12.19
N MET A 166 -6.32 -0.79 -11.10
CA MET A 166 -5.04 -0.05 -11.08
C MET A 166 -4.03 -0.61 -12.08
N PHE A 167 -3.93 -1.94 -12.23
CA PHE A 167 -3.05 -2.56 -13.23
C PHE A 167 -3.51 -2.28 -14.67
N GLU A 168 -4.82 -2.26 -14.93
CA GLU A 168 -5.38 -1.89 -16.23
C GLU A 168 -5.14 -0.41 -16.54
N GLU A 169 -5.37 0.50 -15.59
CA GLU A 169 -5.07 1.93 -15.74
C GLU A 169 -3.57 2.17 -15.97
N GLN A 170 -2.69 1.45 -15.27
CA GLN A 170 -1.25 1.55 -15.46
C GLN A 170 -0.80 0.99 -16.83
N ARG A 171 -1.48 -0.05 -17.34
CA ARG A 171 -1.27 -0.52 -18.72
C ARG A 171 -1.72 0.50 -19.75
N HIS A 172 -2.89 1.10 -19.56
CA HIS A 172 -3.40 2.15 -20.45
C HIS A 172 -2.47 3.36 -20.48
N MET A 173 -2.01 3.86 -19.33
CA MET A 173 -1.03 4.96 -19.27
C MET A 173 0.28 4.61 -19.97
N ASN A 174 0.80 3.39 -19.79
CA ASN A 174 2.02 2.96 -20.50
C ASN A 174 1.81 2.88 -22.02
N GLN A 175 0.63 2.45 -22.46
CA GLN A 175 0.29 2.39 -23.87
C GLN A 175 0.15 3.79 -24.48
N GLU A 176 -0.49 4.73 -23.76
CA GLU A 176 -0.58 6.13 -24.16
C GLU A 176 0.81 6.80 -24.21
N GLN A 177 1.67 6.54 -23.23
CA GLN A 177 3.06 7.02 -23.25
C GLN A 177 3.84 6.45 -24.44
N HIS A 178 3.64 5.18 -24.78
CA HIS A 178 4.29 4.56 -25.94
C HIS A 178 3.82 5.19 -27.26
N ILE A 179 2.51 5.44 -27.41
CA ILE A 179 1.95 6.12 -28.59
C ILE A 179 2.47 7.56 -28.68
N ALA A 180 2.53 8.28 -27.56
CA ALA A 180 3.09 9.63 -27.52
C ALA A 180 4.56 9.63 -27.94
N PHE A 181 5.34 8.66 -27.48
CA PHE A 181 6.75 8.52 -27.87
C PHE A 181 6.92 8.24 -29.37
N GLN A 182 6.13 7.32 -29.93
CA GLN A 182 6.13 7.05 -31.38
C GLN A 182 5.73 8.27 -32.20
N THR A 183 4.73 9.03 -31.72
CA THR A 183 4.27 10.27 -32.38
C THR A 183 5.38 11.34 -32.37
N ILE A 184 6.11 11.47 -31.26
CA ILE A 184 7.26 12.39 -31.16
C ILE A 184 8.38 11.97 -32.10
N GLU A 185 8.70 10.68 -32.19
CA GLU A 185 9.70 10.18 -33.15
C GLU A 185 9.30 10.45 -34.61
N GLU A 186 8.02 10.26 -34.95
CA GLU A 186 7.51 10.51 -36.29
C GLU A 186 7.51 12.00 -36.66
N LEU A 187 7.12 12.88 -35.71
CA LEU A 187 7.22 14.33 -35.88
C LEU A 187 8.67 14.79 -36.07
N ASN A 188 9.61 14.23 -35.30
CA ASN A 188 11.04 14.52 -35.46
C ASN A 188 11.58 14.04 -36.82
N ARG A 189 11.13 12.87 -37.29
CA ARG A 189 11.49 12.36 -38.62
C ARG A 189 10.96 13.23 -39.75
N LEU A 190 9.71 13.69 -39.65
CA LEU A 190 9.10 14.60 -40.62
C LEU A 190 9.78 15.98 -40.61
N ALA A 191 10.12 16.51 -39.44
CA ALA A 191 10.88 17.75 -39.32
C ALA A 191 12.27 17.65 -39.96
N ALA A 192 12.98 16.53 -39.75
CA ALA A 192 14.26 16.27 -40.39
C ALA A 192 14.14 16.14 -41.92
N GLN A 193 13.06 15.53 -42.43
CA GLN A 193 12.79 15.47 -43.88
C GLN A 193 12.47 16.85 -44.47
N GLN A 194 11.71 17.70 -43.77
CA GLN A 194 11.48 19.08 -44.21
C GLN A 194 12.77 19.90 -44.26
N GLN A 195 13.65 19.73 -43.27
CA GLN A 195 14.97 20.39 -43.28
C GLN A 195 15.83 19.91 -44.46
N LEU A 196 15.80 18.63 -44.79
CA LEU A 196 16.51 18.09 -45.96
C LEU A 196 15.91 18.56 -47.31
N LEU A 197 14.60 18.77 -47.38
CA LEU A 197 13.92 19.34 -48.55
C LEU A 197 14.22 20.84 -48.71
N ALA A 198 14.33 21.59 -47.60
CA ALA A 198 14.72 22.99 -47.61
C ALA A 198 16.18 23.20 -48.08
N VAL A 199 17.07 22.24 -47.81
CA VAL A 199 18.46 22.22 -48.30
C VAL A 199 18.56 21.79 -49.78
N ARG A 200 17.51 21.18 -50.34
CA ARG A 200 17.46 20.70 -51.74
C ARG A 200 16.78 21.66 -52.73
N GLN A 201 16.42 22.87 -52.33
CA GLN A 201 16.07 23.89 -53.33
C GLN A 201 17.36 24.38 -54.00
N PRO A 202 17.54 24.18 -55.32
CA PRO A 202 18.63 24.85 -56.01
C PRO A 202 18.38 26.35 -55.91
N ASP A 203 19.43 27.10 -55.55
CA ASP A 203 19.46 28.55 -55.66
C ASP A 203 19.04 28.91 -57.10
N MET A 204 17.78 29.34 -57.29
CA MET A 204 17.43 30.05 -58.51
C MET A 204 18.28 31.32 -58.53
N SER A 205 19.11 31.41 -59.56
CA SER A 205 20.00 32.54 -59.76
C SER A 205 19.17 33.82 -59.85
N ARG A 206 19.77 34.93 -59.44
CA ARG A 206 19.13 36.26 -59.37
C ARG A 206 18.54 36.75 -60.70
N GLU A 207 18.88 36.09 -61.81
CA GLU A 207 18.39 36.40 -63.16
C GLU A 207 17.00 35.81 -63.45
N GLU A 208 16.61 34.68 -62.86
CA GLU A 208 15.27 34.10 -63.07
C GLU A 208 14.14 34.87 -62.34
N ARG A 209 14.49 35.66 -61.31
CA ARG A 209 13.49 36.47 -60.57
C ARG A 209 13.06 37.74 -61.30
N LEU A 210 13.74 38.14 -62.36
CA LEU A 210 13.42 39.37 -63.10
C LEU A 210 12.45 39.15 -64.27
N ASP A 211 12.31 37.91 -64.76
CA ASP A 211 11.41 37.60 -65.89
C ASP A 211 9.94 37.47 -65.48
N GLU A 212 9.63 37.16 -64.22
CA GLU A 212 8.24 37.15 -63.71
C GLU A 212 7.74 38.55 -63.27
N GLY A 213 8.63 39.56 -63.24
CA GLY A 213 8.32 40.91 -62.75
C GLY A 213 7.77 41.89 -63.78
N LEU A 214 7.58 41.49 -65.05
CA LEU A 214 7.29 42.40 -66.16
C LEU A 214 5.91 42.21 -66.84
N TYR A 215 4.95 41.56 -66.17
CA TYR A 215 3.57 41.42 -66.67
C TYR A 215 2.49 42.02 -65.75
N LEU A 216 2.80 43.08 -64.98
CA LEU A 216 1.80 43.86 -64.25
C LEU A 216 2.04 45.38 -64.32
N LEU A 217 2.13 45.91 -65.54
CA LEU A 217 1.75 47.30 -65.87
C LEU A 217 0.87 47.31 -67.13
#